data_AF-A0A1D6H8V5-F1
#
_entry.id   AF-A0A1D6H8V5-F1
#
_cell.length_a   1.000
_cell.length_b   1.000
_cell.length_c   1.000
_cell.angle_alpha   90.00
_cell.angle_beta   90.00
_cell.angle_gamma   90.00
#
_symmetry.space_group_name_H-M   'P 1'
#
loop_
_entity.id
_entity.type
_entity.pdbx_description
1 polymer ?
#
loop_
_entity_poly.entity_id
_entity_poly.type
_entity_poly.pdbx_seq_one_letter_code
_entity_poly.pdbx_strand_id
1 'polypeptide(L)'
;MRDCLRNLKQQNKDDDAKVKRAFQTLLTYIGNVAKNPDEEKFRKIRLTNATFQERVGNLHGGIEFLELCGFEKLEGDEFLFLAREKVDSAILNTAGAELNSAITNPFFGVL
;
A
#
# COMPACT_ATOMS: atom_id res chain seq x y z
N MET A 1 8.31 1.53 -6.86
CA MET A 1 6.96 1.92 -6.38
C MET A 1 6.00 2.22 -7.53
N ARG A 2 6.31 3.20 -8.39
CA ARG A 2 5.46 3.55 -9.54
C ARG A 2 5.12 2.36 -10.44
N ASP A 3 6.11 1.54 -10.80
CA ASP A 3 5.89 0.36 -11.64
C ASP A 3 4.98 -0.68 -10.95
N CYS A 4 5.11 -0.87 -9.64
CA CYS A 4 4.23 -1.75 -8.86
C CYS A 4 2.76 -1.26 -8.91
N LEU A 5 2.53 0.05 -8.71
CA LEU A 5 1.20 0.64 -8.83
C LEU A 5 0.66 0.58 -10.28
N ARG A 6 1.52 0.77 -11.30
CA ARG A 6 1.13 0.61 -12.71
C ARG A 6 0.70 -0.82 -12.98
N ASN A 7 1.48 -1.80 -12.54
CA ASN A 7 1.18 -3.22 -12.72
C ASN A 7 -0.13 -3.60 -12.00
N LEU A 8 -0.33 -3.15 -10.76
CA LEU A 8 -1.58 -3.35 -10.02
C LEU A 8 -2.79 -2.83 -10.80
N LYS A 9 -2.69 -1.60 -11.34
CA LYS A 9 -3.75 -1.02 -12.19
C LYS A 9 -3.97 -1.85 -13.47
N GLN A 10 -2.92 -2.22 -14.18
CA GLN A 10 -3.02 -2.97 -15.44
C GLN A 10 -3.66 -4.36 -15.25
N GLN A 11 -3.36 -5.05 -14.14
CA GLN A 11 -3.95 -6.34 -13.79
C GLN A 11 -5.42 -6.25 -13.35
N ASN A 12 -5.92 -5.04 -13.08
CA ASN A 12 -7.29 -4.77 -12.65
C ASN A 12 -7.97 -3.72 -13.55
N LYS A 13 -7.58 -3.64 -14.83
CA LYS A 13 -7.99 -2.59 -15.78
C LYS A 13 -9.50 -2.51 -16.05
N ASP A 14 -10.23 -3.59 -15.78
CA ASP A 14 -11.67 -3.66 -16.01
C ASP A 14 -12.48 -3.15 -14.80
N ASP A 15 -11.82 -2.79 -13.69
CA ASP A 15 -12.47 -2.29 -12.46
C ASP A 15 -11.67 -1.13 -11.84
N ASP A 16 -11.76 0.04 -12.47
CA ASP A 16 -11.14 1.29 -12.00
C ASP A 16 -11.58 1.66 -10.58
N ALA A 17 -12.83 1.35 -10.20
CA ALA A 17 -13.34 1.65 -8.86
C ALA A 17 -12.60 0.82 -7.80
N LYS A 18 -12.36 -0.46 -8.07
CA LYS A 18 -11.56 -1.34 -7.21
C LYS A 18 -10.11 -0.89 -7.11
N VAL A 19 -9.47 -0.53 -8.22
CA VAL A 19 -8.09 0.02 -8.23
C VAL A 19 -8.01 1.29 -7.39
N LYS A 20 -8.95 2.21 -7.56
CA LYS A 20 -8.99 3.47 -6.80
C LYS A 20 -9.15 3.22 -5.30
N ARG A 21 -10.03 2.29 -4.90
CA ARG A 21 -10.19 1.90 -3.48
C ARG A 21 -8.92 1.29 -2.89
N ALA A 22 -8.20 0.48 -3.68
CA ALA A 22 -6.93 -0.09 -3.28
C ALA A 22 -5.89 1.00 -2.99
N PHE A 23 -5.70 1.93 -3.94
CA PHE A 23 -4.75 3.03 -3.78
C PHE A 23 -5.11 3.94 -2.59
N GLN A 24 -6.40 4.24 -2.38
CA GLN A 24 -6.85 4.99 -1.20
C GLN A 24 -6.56 4.27 0.11
N THR A 25 -6.71 2.94 0.13
CA THR A 25 -6.43 2.13 1.32
C THR A 25 -4.93 2.08 1.61
N LEU A 26 -4.11 1.87 0.58
CA LEU A 26 -2.65 1.96 0.68
C LEU A 26 -2.21 3.33 1.18
N LEU A 27 -2.76 4.42 0.61
CA LEU A 27 -2.44 5.79 1.03
C LEU A 27 -2.80 6.04 2.50
N THR A 28 -3.88 5.43 2.97
CA THR A 28 -4.26 5.50 4.39
C THR A 28 -3.23 4.80 5.27
N TYR A 29 -2.76 3.60 4.92
CA TYR A 29 -1.74 2.90 5.70
C TYR A 29 -0.42 3.69 5.75
N ILE A 30 0.08 4.13 4.58
CA ILE A 30 1.32 4.90 4.50
C ILE A 30 1.19 6.24 5.24
N GLY A 31 0.08 6.95 5.04
CA GLY A 31 -0.17 8.23 5.69
C GLY A 31 -0.31 8.13 7.21
N ASN A 32 -0.89 7.05 7.73
CA ASN A 32 -1.01 6.82 9.17
C ASN A 32 0.36 6.60 9.82
N VAL A 33 1.22 5.78 9.22
CA VAL A 33 2.59 5.57 9.72
C VAL A 33 3.41 6.85 9.61
N ALA A 34 3.34 7.56 8.48
CA ALA A 34 4.10 8.79 8.29
C ALA A 34 3.73 9.87 9.33
N LYS A 35 2.45 9.97 9.69
CA LYS A 35 1.96 10.95 10.68
C LYS A 35 2.24 10.55 12.12
N ASN A 36 2.17 9.26 12.43
CA ASN A 36 2.27 8.74 13.80
C ASN A 36 3.20 7.52 13.81
N PRO A 37 4.51 7.71 13.55
CA PRO A 37 5.44 6.61 13.34
C PRO A 37 5.70 5.79 14.60
N ASP A 38 5.35 6.28 15.80
CA ASP A 38 5.53 5.58 17.07
C ASP A 38 4.32 4.74 17.48
N GLU A 39 3.15 4.97 16.87
CA GLU A 39 1.92 4.24 17.14
C GLU A 39 1.88 2.88 16.40
N GLU A 40 2.06 1.79 17.15
CA GLU A 40 2.24 0.44 16.62
C GLU A 40 1.04 -0.06 15.81
N LYS A 41 -0.19 0.30 16.20
CA LYS A 41 -1.40 -0.15 15.48
C LYS A 41 -1.43 0.32 14.02
N PHE A 42 -0.70 1.39 13.68
CA PHE A 42 -0.57 1.85 12.29
C PHE A 42 0.50 1.12 11.51
N ARG A 43 1.47 0.50 12.21
CA ARG A 43 2.56 -0.27 11.62
C ARG A 43 2.25 -1.77 11.54
N LYS A 44 1.11 -2.24 12.07
CA LYS A 44 0.69 -3.66 12.03
C LYS A 44 -0.62 -3.82 11.26
N ILE A 45 -0.64 -4.71 10.26
CA ILE A 45 -1.82 -5.02 9.43
C ILE A 45 -2.07 -6.53 9.50
N ARG A 46 -3.29 -6.94 9.84
CA ARG A 46 -3.65 -8.35 9.89
C ARG A 46 -4.02 -8.86 8.50
N LEU A 47 -3.30 -9.87 8.01
CA LEU A 47 -3.51 -10.43 6.68
C LEU A 47 -4.86 -11.14 6.56
N THR A 48 -5.44 -11.67 7.64
CA THR A 48 -6.78 -12.28 7.61
C THR A 48 -7.94 -11.28 7.67
N ASN A 49 -7.67 -9.97 7.77
CA ASN A 49 -8.73 -8.96 7.78
C ASN A 49 -9.45 -8.91 6.42
N ALA A 50 -10.76 -9.17 6.40
CA ALA A 50 -11.54 -9.26 5.17
C ALA A 50 -11.49 -7.97 4.33
N THR A 51 -11.58 -6.80 4.98
CA THR A 51 -11.50 -5.50 4.30
C THR A 51 -10.12 -5.25 3.68
N PHE A 52 -9.05 -5.63 4.39
CA PHE A 52 -7.70 -5.57 3.85
C PHE A 52 -7.56 -6.50 2.64
N GLN A 53 -8.03 -7.75 2.75
CA GLN A 53 -7.97 -8.74 1.68
C GLN A 53 -8.74 -8.30 0.44
N GLU A 54 -9.97 -7.81 0.61
CA GLU A 54 -10.79 -7.29 -0.49
C GLU A 54 -10.10 -6.13 -1.23
N ARG A 55 -9.48 -5.20 -0.49
CA ARG A 55 -8.98 -3.94 -1.06
C ARG A 55 -7.52 -3.99 -1.49
N VAL A 56 -6.69 -4.81 -0.87
CA VAL A 56 -5.23 -4.80 -1.05
C VAL A 56 -4.67 -6.22 -1.10
N GLY A 57 -4.98 -7.07 -0.12
CA GLY A 57 -4.34 -8.38 0.05
C GLY A 57 -4.53 -9.33 -1.14
N ASN A 58 -5.73 -9.34 -1.74
CA ASN A 58 -6.04 -10.17 -2.91
C ASN A 58 -5.70 -9.49 -4.25
N LEU A 59 -5.16 -8.27 -4.23
CA LEU A 59 -4.73 -7.59 -5.44
C LEU A 59 -3.26 -7.89 -5.72
N HIS A 60 -2.98 -8.36 -6.93
CA HIS A 60 -1.61 -8.52 -7.38
C HIS A 60 -0.86 -7.18 -7.29
N GLY A 61 0.27 -7.17 -6.57
CA GLY A 61 1.04 -5.97 -6.27
C GLY A 61 0.62 -5.20 -5.00
N GLY A 62 -0.50 -5.54 -4.36
CA GLY A 62 -0.98 -4.84 -3.16
C GLY A 62 -0.07 -5.05 -1.93
N ILE A 63 0.28 -6.30 -1.64
CA ILE A 63 1.23 -6.65 -0.58
C ILE A 63 2.65 -6.21 -0.95
N GLU A 64 3.07 -6.45 -2.20
CA GLU A 64 4.39 -6.03 -2.71
C GLU A 64 4.62 -4.53 -2.52
N PHE A 65 3.60 -3.69 -2.75
CA PHE A 65 3.72 -2.26 -2.50
C PHE A 65 4.00 -1.93 -1.04
N LEU A 66 3.36 -2.64 -0.10
CA LEU A 66 3.62 -2.46 1.34
C LEU A 66 5.04 -2.94 1.71
N GLU A 67 5.50 -4.04 1.12
CA GLU A 67 6.87 -4.53 1.28
C GLU A 67 7.91 -3.52 0.77
N LEU A 68 7.66 -2.86 -0.36
CA LEU A 68 8.47 -1.74 -0.85
C LEU A 68 8.49 -0.54 0.09
N CYS A 69 7.48 -0.40 0.96
CA CYS A 69 7.43 0.64 1.99
C CYS A 69 8.10 0.20 3.31
N GLY A 70 8.65 -1.02 3.36
CA GLY A 70 9.37 -1.57 4.52
C GLY A 70 8.54 -2.48 5.42
N PHE A 71 7.28 -2.78 5.07
CA PHE A 71 6.52 -3.80 5.80
C PHE A 71 7.07 -5.19 5.52
N GLU A 72 7.07 -6.05 6.52
CA GLU A 72 7.52 -7.43 6.40
C GLU A 72 6.45 -8.38 6.95
N LYS A 73 6.40 -9.60 6.41
CA LYS A 73 5.52 -10.63 6.94
C LYS A 73 6.04 -11.12 8.29
N LEU A 74 5.15 -11.26 9.26
CA LEU A 74 5.44 -11.77 10.60
C LEU A 74 4.48 -12.90 10.98
N GLU A 75 4.89 -13.64 12.02
CA GLU A 75 4.06 -14.65 12.70
C GLU A 75 3.50 -15.70 11.71
N GLY A 76 4.34 -16.20 10.81
CA GLY A 76 3.93 -17.20 9.81
C GLY A 76 2.95 -16.65 8.76
N ASP A 77 3.19 -15.42 8.30
CA ASP A 77 2.35 -14.71 7.33
C ASP A 77 0.94 -14.37 7.86
N GLU A 78 0.76 -14.20 9.19
CA GLU A 78 -0.49 -13.69 9.76
C GLU A 78 -0.59 -12.15 9.68
N PHE A 79 0.55 -11.46 9.77
CA PHE A 79 0.60 -10.00 9.79
C PHE A 79 1.63 -9.45 8.80
N LEU A 80 1.37 -8.24 8.31
CA LEU A 80 2.40 -7.33 7.83
C LEU A 80 2.77 -6.38 8.95
N PHE A 81 4.06 -6.14 9.16
CA PHE A 81 4.56 -5.26 10.20
C PHE A 81 5.72 -4.42 9.71
N LEU A 82 5.68 -3.13 10.03
CA LEU A 82 6.78 -2.19 9.79
C LEU A 82 7.46 -1.89 11.12
N ALA A 83 8.65 -2.47 11.33
CA ALA A 83 9.43 -2.23 12.54
C ALA A 83 9.78 -0.74 12.68
N ARG A 84 9.82 -0.23 13.92
CA ARG A 84 9.93 1.22 14.16
C ARG A 84 11.23 1.81 13.60
N GLU A 85 12.30 1.05 13.69
CA GLU A 85 13.63 1.35 13.18
C GLU A 85 13.73 1.28 11.65
N LYS A 86 12.80 0.59 10.98
CA LYS A 86 12.70 0.51 9.52
C LYS A 86 11.81 1.60 8.92
N VAL A 87 11.18 2.43 9.74
CA VAL A 87 10.37 3.56 9.27
C VAL A 87 11.28 4.59 8.61
N ASP A 88 11.24 4.65 7.29
CA ASP A 88 11.98 5.63 6.48
C ASP A 88 11.01 6.70 5.92
N SER A 89 11.16 7.94 6.38
CA SER A 89 10.30 9.04 5.95
C SER A 89 10.43 9.37 4.46
N ALA A 90 11.61 9.20 3.85
CA ALA A 90 11.79 9.45 2.42
C ALA A 90 11.05 8.40 1.58
N ILE A 91 11.10 7.13 2.00
CA ILE A 91 10.33 6.04 1.39
C ILE A 91 8.83 6.31 1.53
N LEU A 92 8.33 6.63 2.73
CA LEU A 92 6.90 6.88 2.95
C LEU A 92 6.40 8.11 2.19
N ASN A 93 7.19 9.18 2.11
CA ASN A 93 6.85 10.38 1.33
C ASN A 93 6.77 10.06 -0.16
N THR A 94 7.72 9.28 -0.68
CA THR A 94 7.72 8.84 -2.08
C THR A 94 6.50 7.95 -2.37
N ALA A 95 6.21 6.98 -1.50
CA ALA A 95 5.04 6.11 -1.62
C ALA A 95 3.74 6.91 -1.63
N GLY A 96 3.60 7.88 -0.72
CA GLY A 96 2.43 8.76 -0.64
C GLY A 96 2.26 9.62 -1.90
N ALA A 97 3.36 10.18 -2.43
CA ALA A 97 3.32 10.98 -3.65
C ALA A 97 2.90 10.15 -4.87
N GLU A 98 3.46 8.94 -5.03
CA GLU A 98 3.11 8.03 -6.13
C GLU A 98 1.66 7.56 -6.05
N LEU A 99 1.17 7.21 -4.84
CA LEU A 99 -0.24 6.87 -4.62
C LEU A 99 -1.18 8.05 -4.93
N ASN A 100 -0.82 9.26 -4.49
CA ASN A 100 -1.62 10.45 -4.78
C ASN A 100 -1.65 10.75 -6.28
N SER A 101 -0.51 10.62 -6.98
CA SER A 101 -0.48 10.71 -8.43
C SER A 101 -1.34 9.63 -9.07
N ALA A 102 -1.34 8.39 -8.57
CA ALA A 102 -2.13 7.30 -9.11
C ALA A 102 -3.64 7.49 -8.96
N ILE A 103 -4.06 8.18 -7.89
CA ILE A 103 -5.48 8.46 -7.61
C ILE A 103 -5.99 9.68 -8.41
N THR A 104 -5.15 10.68 -8.61
CA THR A 104 -5.57 12.00 -9.14
C THR A 104 -5.25 12.21 -10.62
N ASN A 105 -4.27 11.48 -11.17
CA ASN A 105 -3.87 11.62 -12.56
C ASN A 105 -4.63 10.62 -13.46
N PRO A 106 -5.49 11.08 -14.38
CA PRO A 106 -6.22 10.20 -15.30
C PRO A 106 -5.30 9.40 -16.23
N PHE A 107 -4.07 9.88 -16.47
CA PHE A 107 -3.07 9.23 -17.31
C PHE A 107 -2.10 8.35 -16.52
N PHE A 108 -2.33 8.12 -15.23
CA PHE A 108 -1.45 7.24 -14.45
C PHE A 108 -1.43 5.82 -15.04
N GLY A 109 -0.22 5.33 -15.32
CA GLY A 109 -0.01 4.00 -15.89
C GLY A 109 -0.25 3.89 -17.40
N VAL A 110 -0.50 5.01 -18.09
CA VAL A 110 -0.48 5.11 -19.55
C VAL A 110 0.96 5.35 -19.99
N LEU A 111 1.67 4.27 -20.34
CA LEU A 111 2.92 4.17 -21.11
C LEU A 111 3.43 2.72 -21.01
#